data_AF-A0A914I4R4-F1
#
_entry.id   AF-A0A914I4R4-F1
#
_cell.length_a   1.000
_cell.length_b   1.000
_cell.length_c   1.000
_cell.angle_alpha   90.00
_cell.angle_beta   90.00
_cell.angle_gamma   90.00
#
_symmetry.space_group_name_H-M   'P 1'
#
loop_
_entity.id
_entity.type
_entity.pdbx_description
1 polymer ?
#
loop_
_entity_poly.entity_id
_entity_poly.type
_entity_poly.pdbx_seq_one_letter_code
_entity_poly.pdbx_strand_id
1 'polypeptide(L)'
;MAVDLCYIEALTILDPWSNIIRVFQCVLGTSTLISLVVLIRQFHRSRLTFHGNLMLLIISVLCLYTLYNISLIGMAGRTLALYLFWPVAQFVSTTGTSNSDNLTTTPPASQSEGEGEYRCDALLVPVWLSVLLRLPTYQHALTYPLLHFAIMAERARATLHARTYEREGTRFGTTACTIIWALYAMFSVWMVLSTLADDAFDQPQLNYTMISRYNTGTVIILNYVLLGVVILTAFADMAIMWQNAKMYKKRKKFVIPSNNNSLADDSDHSQYSLSRAYQLNENMVSLQLFLPLDLAFAVAFSLYLFFSAFLRTQYNQIGMLFLPLYELNTCLLPLHTLLTLLVYLRFVRQQSIDRKAWSTATACNLSVEVQRSLYMQHLKAQWAS
;
A
#
# COMPACT_ATOMS: atom_id res chain seq x y z
N MET A 1 8.45 30.10 -26.21
CA MET A 1 7.25 29.36 -26.64
C MET A 1 6.38 29.16 -25.43
N ALA A 2 5.46 30.08 -25.16
CA ALA A 2 4.36 29.83 -24.23
C ALA A 2 3.35 28.98 -25.01
N VAL A 3 3.56 27.67 -25.03
CA VAL A 3 2.48 26.77 -25.45
C VAL A 3 1.37 26.97 -24.43
N ASP A 4 0.18 27.28 -24.90
CA ASP A 4 -0.97 27.59 -24.06
C ASP A 4 -1.20 26.43 -23.08
N LEU A 5 -0.80 26.60 -21.82
CA LEU A 5 -0.87 25.56 -20.79
C LEU A 5 -2.30 25.03 -20.69
N CYS A 6 -3.27 25.93 -20.86
CA CYS A 6 -4.69 25.63 -20.84
C CYS A 6 -5.12 24.67 -21.96
N TYR A 7 -4.55 24.79 -23.16
CA TYR A 7 -4.85 23.87 -24.26
C TYR A 7 -4.36 22.45 -23.94
N ILE A 8 -3.18 22.33 -23.33
CA ILE A 8 -2.63 21.05 -22.86
C ILE A 8 -3.53 20.44 -21.77
N GLU A 9 -4.11 21.26 -20.89
CA GLU A 9 -5.04 20.79 -19.85
C GLU A 9 -6.30 20.20 -20.45
N ALA A 10 -6.93 20.96 -21.35
CA ALA A 10 -8.14 20.55 -22.01
C ALA A 10 -7.92 19.22 -22.74
N LEU A 11 -6.78 19.06 -23.43
CA LEU A 11 -6.41 17.80 -24.07
C LEU A 11 -6.27 16.65 -23.07
N THR A 12 -5.71 16.89 -21.89
CA THR A 12 -5.51 15.86 -20.85
C THR A 12 -6.81 15.46 -20.15
N ILE A 13 -7.73 16.41 -19.96
CA ILE A 13 -9.05 16.16 -19.39
C ILE A 13 -9.94 15.46 -20.41
N LEU A 14 -9.83 15.82 -21.68
CA LEU A 14 -10.62 15.24 -22.77
C LEU A 14 -10.03 13.93 -23.30
N ASP A 15 -8.80 13.56 -22.93
CA ASP A 15 -8.19 12.30 -23.34
C ASP A 15 -8.97 11.09 -22.79
N PRO A 16 -9.61 10.28 -23.66
CA PRO A 16 -10.42 9.15 -23.23
C PRO A 16 -9.58 8.09 -22.49
N TRP A 17 -8.31 7.91 -22.85
CA TRP A 17 -7.44 6.92 -22.22
C TRP A 17 -7.15 7.26 -20.77
N SER A 18 -6.76 8.51 -20.50
CA SER A 18 -6.56 9.02 -19.14
C SER A 18 -7.85 8.89 -18.30
N ASN A 19 -9.02 9.17 -18.87
CA ASN A 19 -10.29 9.02 -18.17
C ASN A 19 -10.64 7.57 -17.85
N ILE A 20 -10.35 6.61 -18.75
CA ILE A 20 -10.49 5.17 -18.46
C ILE A 20 -9.62 4.77 -17.27
N ILE A 21 -8.36 5.23 -17.23
CA ILE A 21 -7.43 4.97 -16.13
C ILE A 21 -7.99 5.54 -14.82
N ARG A 22 -8.53 6.76 -14.83
CA ARG A 22 -9.13 7.41 -13.65
C ARG A 22 -10.38 6.68 -13.15
N VAL A 23 -11.26 6.23 -14.05
CA VAL A 23 -12.41 5.38 -13.66
C VAL A 23 -11.91 4.10 -12.99
N PHE A 24 -10.88 3.46 -13.56
CA PHE A 24 -10.28 2.27 -12.98
C PHE A 24 -9.68 2.54 -11.59
N GLN A 25 -8.99 3.67 -11.39
CA GLN A 25 -8.50 4.12 -10.09
C GLN A 25 -9.62 4.32 -9.07
N CYS A 26 -10.72 4.97 -9.44
CA CYS A 26 -11.89 5.15 -8.57
C CYS A 26 -12.50 3.79 -8.16
N VAL A 27 -12.66 2.87 -9.11
CA VAL A 27 -13.21 1.53 -8.85
C VAL A 27 -12.29 0.72 -7.93
N LEU A 28 -10.99 0.71 -8.20
CA LEU A 28 -10.01 0.03 -7.35
C LEU A 28 -9.95 0.65 -5.95
N GLY A 29 -9.89 1.99 -5.85
CA GLY A 29 -9.87 2.70 -4.59
C GLY A 29 -11.12 2.43 -3.75
N THR A 30 -12.29 2.45 -4.37
CA THR A 30 -13.54 2.17 -3.65
C THR A 30 -13.61 0.71 -3.21
N SER A 31 -13.20 -0.23 -4.08
CA SER A 31 -13.20 -1.66 -3.78
C SER A 31 -12.23 -2.03 -2.64
N THR A 32 -11.06 -1.39 -2.58
CA THR A 32 -10.10 -1.57 -1.49
C THR A 32 -10.65 -1.03 -0.17
N LEU A 33 -11.26 0.15 -0.15
CA LEU A 33 -11.90 0.71 1.05
C LEU A 33 -13.04 -0.18 1.56
N ILE A 34 -13.91 -0.69 0.67
CA ILE A 34 -14.97 -1.63 1.05
C ILE A 34 -14.35 -2.91 1.64
N SER A 35 -13.34 -3.48 0.98
CA SER A 35 -12.65 -4.68 1.46
C SER A 35 -11.98 -4.46 2.82
N LEU A 36 -11.44 -3.26 3.05
CA LEU A 36 -10.84 -2.86 4.32
C LEU A 36 -11.88 -2.81 5.45
N VAL A 37 -13.05 -2.23 5.21
CA VAL A 37 -14.15 -2.19 6.18
C VAL A 37 -14.64 -3.60 6.51
N VAL A 38 -14.79 -4.47 5.50
CA VAL A 38 -15.14 -5.88 5.71
C VAL A 38 -14.09 -6.58 6.54
N LEU A 39 -12.81 -6.34 6.27
CA LEU A 39 -11.70 -6.91 7.02
C LEU A 39 -11.72 -6.49 8.49
N ILE A 40 -11.86 -5.19 8.77
CA ILE A 40 -11.95 -4.65 10.15
C ILE A 40 -13.13 -5.30 10.89
N ARG A 41 -14.29 -5.41 10.23
CA ARG A 41 -15.47 -6.06 10.81
C ARG A 41 -15.23 -7.55 11.13
N GLN A 42 -14.56 -8.28 10.23
CA GLN A 42 -14.21 -9.68 10.44
C GLN A 42 -13.18 -9.84 11.57
N PHE A 43 -12.20 -8.95 11.64
CA PHE A 43 -11.20 -8.94 12.70
C PHE A 43 -11.86 -8.77 14.08
N HIS A 44 -12.74 -7.78 14.21
CA HIS A 44 -13.50 -7.55 15.45
C HIS A 44 -14.34 -8.78 15.85
N ARG A 45 -14.93 -9.49 14.88
CA ARG A 45 -15.75 -10.68 15.15
C ARG A 45 -14.94 -11.93 15.50
N SER A 46 -13.76 -12.12 14.92
CA SER A 46 -13.00 -13.38 14.98
C SER A 46 -12.13 -13.53 16.24
N ARG A 47 -12.02 -12.50 17.09
CA ARG A 47 -11.15 -12.46 18.29
C ARG A 47 -9.76 -13.05 17.99
N LEU A 48 -9.19 -12.72 16.82
CA LEU A 48 -7.83 -13.13 16.49
C LEU A 48 -6.85 -12.37 17.39
N THR A 49 -6.21 -13.07 18.30
CA THR A 49 -5.16 -12.54 19.17
C THR A 49 -3.85 -12.48 18.38
N PHE A 50 -3.59 -11.35 17.73
CA PHE A 50 -2.26 -11.07 17.21
C PHE A 50 -1.37 -10.52 18.32
N HIS A 51 -0.06 -10.73 18.19
CA HIS A 51 0.90 -10.06 19.07
C HIS A 51 0.75 -8.54 18.92
N GLY A 52 0.82 -7.80 20.03
CA GLY A 52 0.53 -6.36 20.06
C GLY A 52 1.35 -5.55 19.05
N ASN A 53 2.63 -5.91 18.84
CA ASN A 53 3.51 -5.26 17.87
C ASN A 53 3.02 -5.41 16.44
N LEU A 54 2.69 -6.64 16.07
CA LEU A 54 2.22 -6.94 14.73
C LEU A 54 0.88 -6.25 14.47
N MET A 55 0.00 -6.20 15.48
CA MET A 55 -1.27 -5.49 15.38
C MET A 55 -1.06 -3.99 15.15
N LEU A 56 -0.12 -3.35 15.86
CA LEU A 56 0.20 -1.93 15.68
C LEU A 56 0.78 -1.63 14.29
N LEU A 57 1.66 -2.49 13.78
CA LEU A 57 2.19 -2.38 12.42
C LEU A 57 1.09 -2.58 11.36
N ILE A 58 0.21 -3.58 11.54
CA ILE A 58 -0.94 -3.81 10.66
C ILE A 58 -1.85 -2.58 10.66
N ILE A 59 -2.22 -2.03 11.82
CA ILE A 59 -3.08 -0.84 11.90
C ILE A 59 -2.43 0.35 11.16
N SER A 60 -1.12 0.52 11.27
CA SER A 60 -0.39 1.57 10.56
C SER A 60 -0.47 1.39 9.04
N VAL A 61 -0.31 0.15 8.56
CA VAL A 61 -0.50 -0.20 7.14
C VAL A 61 -1.94 0.07 6.67
N LEU A 62 -2.94 -0.33 7.46
CA LEU A 62 -4.36 -0.09 7.12
C LEU A 62 -4.68 1.41 7.05
N CYS A 63 -4.14 2.21 7.98
CA CYS A 63 -4.30 3.66 7.98
C CYS A 63 -3.70 4.30 6.72
N LEU A 64 -2.48 3.91 6.35
CA LEU A 64 -1.84 4.37 5.11
C LEU A 64 -2.64 3.99 3.87
N TYR A 65 -3.22 2.78 3.82
CA TYR A 65 -4.10 2.39 2.73
C TYR A 65 -5.37 3.23 2.66
N THR A 66 -5.99 3.55 3.79
CA THR A 66 -7.16 4.43 3.81
C THR A 66 -6.81 5.81 3.25
N LEU A 67 -5.75 6.43 3.75
CA LEU A 67 -5.31 7.75 3.29
C LEU A 67 -4.95 7.76 1.81
N TYR A 68 -4.22 6.75 1.35
CA TYR A 68 -3.84 6.59 -0.05
C TYR A 68 -5.06 6.46 -0.97
N ASN A 69 -6.03 5.59 -0.64
CA ASN A 69 -7.19 5.38 -1.50
C ASN A 69 -8.15 6.57 -1.48
N ILE A 70 -8.31 7.28 -0.36
CA ILE A 70 -9.09 8.53 -0.32
C ILE A 70 -8.45 9.59 -1.23
N SER A 71 -7.13 9.75 -1.15
CA SER A 71 -6.33 10.63 -2.02
C SER A 71 -6.54 10.27 -3.50
N LEU A 72 -6.42 8.98 -3.84
CA LEU A 72 -6.57 8.48 -5.21
C LEU A 72 -7.98 8.74 -5.77
N ILE A 73 -9.03 8.43 -4.99
CA ILE A 73 -10.43 8.69 -5.38
C ILE A 73 -10.67 10.19 -5.51
N GLY A 74 -10.12 11.01 -4.62
CA GLY A 74 -10.27 12.47 -4.68
C GLY A 74 -9.66 13.06 -5.96
N MET A 75 -8.45 12.63 -6.33
CA MET A 75 -7.80 13.06 -7.57
C MET A 75 -8.59 12.63 -8.81
N ALA A 76 -8.89 11.34 -8.93
CA ALA A 76 -9.60 10.80 -10.10
C ALA A 76 -11.04 11.32 -10.19
N GLY A 77 -11.73 11.43 -9.06
CA GLY A 77 -13.09 11.94 -8.95
C GLY A 77 -13.23 13.39 -9.36
N ARG A 78 -12.33 14.29 -8.92
CA ARG A 78 -12.35 15.69 -9.37
C ARG A 78 -12.17 15.80 -10.88
N THR A 79 -11.20 15.07 -11.44
CA THR A 79 -10.94 15.19 -12.89
C THR A 79 -12.07 14.60 -13.73
N LEU A 80 -12.69 13.50 -13.28
CA LEU A 80 -13.89 12.97 -13.93
C LEU A 80 -15.08 13.91 -13.81
N ALA A 81 -15.26 14.59 -12.67
CA ALA A 81 -16.29 15.59 -12.51
C ALA A 81 -16.08 16.75 -13.49
N LEU A 82 -14.84 17.26 -13.60
CA LEU A 82 -14.52 18.29 -14.60
C LEU A 82 -14.82 17.81 -16.02
N TYR A 83 -14.45 16.59 -16.40
CA TYR A 83 -14.77 16.01 -17.70
C TYR A 83 -16.29 15.96 -17.98
N LEU A 84 -17.08 15.48 -17.01
CA LEU A 84 -18.53 15.33 -17.17
C LEU A 84 -19.27 16.67 -17.20
N PHE A 85 -18.82 17.65 -16.40
CA PHE A 85 -19.45 18.97 -16.33
C PHE A 85 -18.83 19.98 -17.30
N TRP A 86 -17.78 19.62 -18.03
CA TRP A 86 -17.12 20.48 -19.01
C TRP A 86 -18.09 21.09 -20.05
N PRO A 87 -19.00 20.32 -20.69
CA PRO A 87 -19.93 20.88 -21.67
C PRO A 87 -20.89 21.92 -21.04
N VAL A 88 -21.28 21.70 -19.79
CA VAL A 88 -22.16 22.62 -19.05
C VAL A 88 -21.43 23.92 -18.72
N ALA A 89 -20.15 23.83 -18.29
CA ALA A 89 -19.32 25.00 -18.03
C ALA A 89 -19.13 25.86 -19.29
N GLN A 90 -18.89 25.22 -20.44
CA GLN A 90 -18.79 25.91 -21.73
C GLN A 90 -20.10 26.60 -22.12
N PHE A 91 -21.24 25.92 -21.96
CA PHE A 91 -22.55 26.49 -22.27
C PHE A 91 -22.87 27.72 -21.41
N VAL A 92 -22.62 27.66 -20.10
CA VAL A 92 -22.84 28.79 -19.17
C VAL A 92 -21.94 29.98 -19.53
N SER A 93 -20.68 29.73 -19.91
CA SER A 93 -19.76 30.79 -20.34
C SER A 93 -20.22 31.51 -21.61
N THR A 94 -20.80 30.78 -22.57
CA THR A 94 -21.27 31.35 -23.85
C THR A 94 -22.58 32.12 -23.75
N THR A 95 -23.42 31.80 -22.76
CA THR A 95 -24.76 32.40 -22.60
C THR A 95 -24.76 33.65 -21.72
N GLY A 96 -23.70 33.87 -20.92
CA GLY A 96 -23.59 35.00 -19.99
C GLY A 96 -23.20 36.35 -20.61
N THR A 97 -22.75 36.40 -21.86
CA THR A 97 -22.19 37.62 -22.48
C THR A 97 -23.17 38.37 -23.40
N SER A 98 -24.40 37.89 -23.63
CA SER A 98 -25.26 38.47 -24.68
C SER A 98 -26.20 39.61 -24.24
N ASN A 99 -26.14 40.11 -22.99
CA ASN A 99 -27.21 40.96 -22.46
C ASN A 99 -26.78 42.30 -21.80
N SER A 100 -25.55 42.80 -21.98
CA SER A 100 -25.14 44.06 -21.33
C SER A 100 -24.95 45.29 -22.24
N ASP A 101 -25.22 45.23 -23.55
CA ASP A 101 -25.05 46.40 -24.42
C ASP A 101 -26.36 46.86 -25.06
N ASN A 102 -27.10 47.66 -24.30
CA ASN A 102 -27.92 48.73 -24.84
C ASN A 102 -27.80 49.91 -23.88
N LEU A 103 -26.91 50.85 -24.19
CA LEU A 103 -27.23 52.27 -24.44
C LEU A 103 -26.02 53.20 -24.20
N THR A 104 -25.01 53.16 -25.07
CA THR A 104 -24.14 54.35 -25.26
C THR A 104 -23.62 54.43 -26.70
N THR A 105 -24.17 55.39 -27.45
CA THR A 105 -23.81 55.71 -28.83
C THR A 105 -22.50 56.50 -28.89
N THR A 106 -21.38 55.80 -28.94
CA THR A 106 -20.10 56.36 -29.43
C THR A 106 -19.42 55.34 -30.34
N PRO A 107 -18.98 55.74 -31.55
CA PRO A 107 -18.33 54.83 -32.49
C PRO A 107 -16.92 54.47 -31.98
N PRO A 108 -16.59 53.19 -31.74
CA PRO A 108 -15.26 52.81 -31.31
C PRO A 108 -14.35 52.68 -32.53
N ALA A 109 -13.17 53.28 -32.39
CA ALA A 109 -12.04 53.05 -33.26
C ALA A 109 -11.62 51.57 -33.18
N SER A 110 -11.37 50.97 -34.35
CA SER A 110 -10.65 49.71 -34.60
C SER A 110 -10.42 48.82 -33.37
N GLN A 111 -11.45 48.06 -32.99
CA GLN A 111 -11.27 46.91 -32.10
C GLN A 111 -10.63 45.81 -32.93
N SER A 112 -9.35 45.52 -32.66
CA SER A 112 -8.73 44.27 -33.06
C SER A 112 -9.58 43.14 -32.51
N GLU A 113 -9.99 42.19 -33.35
CA GLU A 113 -10.66 40.95 -32.96
C GLU A 113 -9.90 40.33 -31.79
N GLY A 114 -10.41 40.56 -30.58
CA GLY A 114 -9.89 39.94 -29.37
C GLY A 114 -10.30 38.49 -29.43
N GLU A 115 -9.35 37.62 -29.82
CA GLU A 115 -9.45 36.19 -29.58
C GLU A 115 -9.94 36.01 -28.14
N GLY A 116 -11.10 35.36 -27.98
CA GLY A 116 -11.75 35.20 -26.69
C GLY A 116 -10.79 34.56 -25.71
N GLU A 117 -10.31 35.34 -24.76
CA GLU A 117 -9.43 34.92 -23.68
C GLU A 117 -10.18 33.87 -22.84
N TYR A 118 -9.96 32.59 -23.14
CA TYR A 118 -10.54 31.49 -22.39
C TYR A 118 -10.08 31.63 -20.94
N ARG A 119 -11.00 31.93 -20.02
CA ARG A 119 -10.69 31.95 -18.58
C ARG A 119 -10.42 30.54 -18.08
N CYS A 120 -9.14 30.19 -17.97
CA CYS A 120 -8.69 28.89 -17.49
C CYS A 120 -8.66 28.77 -15.96
N ASP A 121 -9.05 29.83 -15.24
CA ASP A 121 -9.02 29.92 -13.77
C ASP A 121 -9.79 28.79 -13.06
N ALA A 122 -10.82 28.22 -13.71
CA ALA A 122 -11.65 27.16 -13.11
C ALA A 122 -11.04 25.75 -13.20
N LEU A 123 -10.10 25.52 -14.12
CA LEU A 123 -9.45 24.22 -14.35
C LEU A 123 -8.27 24.00 -13.41
N LEU A 124 -7.59 25.10 -13.18
CA LEU A 124 -6.41 25.29 -12.37
C LEU A 124 -6.58 24.79 -10.92
N VAL A 125 -5.67 23.90 -10.50
CA VAL A 125 -5.68 23.31 -9.14
C VAL A 125 -4.93 24.24 -8.18
N PRO A 126 -5.56 24.68 -7.07
CA PRO A 126 -4.83 25.45 -6.06
C PRO A 126 -3.81 24.55 -5.35
N VAL A 127 -2.63 25.10 -5.06
CA VAL A 127 -1.49 24.32 -4.52
C VAL A 127 -1.83 23.54 -3.27
N TRP A 128 -2.59 24.13 -2.34
CA TRP A 128 -2.98 23.44 -1.10
C TRP A 128 -3.79 22.16 -1.39
N LEU A 129 -4.60 22.13 -2.45
CA LEU A 129 -5.37 20.97 -2.85
C LEU A 129 -4.46 19.89 -3.47
N SER A 130 -3.47 20.30 -4.28
CA SER A 130 -2.43 19.39 -4.78
C SER A 130 -1.65 18.74 -3.63
N VAL A 131 -1.29 19.51 -2.60
CA VAL A 131 -0.64 18.97 -1.40
C VAL A 131 -1.57 17.98 -0.70
N LEU A 132 -2.82 18.36 -0.41
CA LEU A 132 -3.78 17.52 0.31
C LEU A 132 -4.04 16.20 -0.43
N LEU A 133 -4.22 16.25 -1.74
CA LEU A 133 -4.56 15.09 -2.55
C LEU A 133 -3.34 14.27 -2.95
N ARG A 134 -2.15 14.85 -3.16
CA ARG A 134 -1.01 14.11 -3.69
C ARG A 134 -0.01 13.66 -2.63
N LEU A 135 0.14 14.41 -1.54
CA LEU A 135 1.07 14.08 -0.46
C LEU A 135 0.85 12.66 0.10
N PRO A 136 -0.39 12.17 0.32
CA PRO A 136 -0.62 10.80 0.79
C PRO A 136 -0.07 9.72 -0.15
N THR A 137 0.01 9.98 -1.46
CA THR A 137 0.60 9.04 -2.43
C THR A 137 2.12 8.94 -2.24
N TYR A 138 2.82 10.06 -2.08
CA TYR A 138 4.28 10.05 -1.82
C TYR A 138 4.61 9.43 -0.47
N GLN A 139 3.80 9.76 0.54
CA GLN A 139 3.91 9.19 1.86
C GLN A 139 3.73 7.67 1.84
N HIS A 140 2.72 7.17 1.13
CA HIS A 140 2.50 5.74 0.95
C HIS A 140 3.69 5.08 0.24
N ALA A 141 4.20 5.71 -0.83
CA ALA A 141 5.38 5.21 -1.55
C ALA A 141 6.62 5.04 -0.65
N LEU A 142 6.84 5.95 0.29
CA LEU A 142 7.95 5.91 1.25
C LEU A 142 7.73 4.93 2.40
N THR A 143 6.64 5.10 3.12
CA THR A 143 6.40 4.38 4.39
C THR A 143 6.08 2.92 4.21
N TYR A 144 5.44 2.54 3.10
CA TYR A 144 4.95 1.18 2.93
C TYR A 144 6.11 0.15 2.83
N PRO A 145 7.19 0.38 2.06
CA PRO A 145 8.40 -0.44 2.12
C PRO A 145 9.05 -0.50 3.51
N LEU A 146 9.11 0.64 4.22
CA LEU A 146 9.73 0.70 5.54
C LEU A 146 8.95 -0.10 6.58
N LEU A 147 7.61 -0.07 6.53
CA LEU A 147 6.75 -0.89 7.38
C LEU A 147 6.93 -2.38 7.08
N HIS A 148 6.99 -2.76 5.80
CA HIS A 148 7.28 -4.14 5.40
C HIS A 148 8.65 -4.62 5.88
N PHE A 149 9.67 -3.77 5.76
CA PHE A 149 10.99 -4.04 6.31
C PHE A 149 10.94 -4.22 7.84
N ALA A 150 10.19 -3.39 8.57
CA ALA A 150 10.01 -3.54 10.02
C ALA A 150 9.27 -4.83 10.40
N ILE A 151 8.24 -5.22 9.63
CA ILE A 151 7.52 -6.49 9.81
C ILE A 151 8.47 -7.68 9.58
N MET A 152 9.27 -7.66 8.52
CA MET A 152 10.30 -8.67 8.26
C MET A 152 11.31 -8.73 9.41
N ALA A 153 11.82 -7.59 9.88
CA ALA A 153 12.78 -7.53 10.98
C ALA A 153 12.20 -8.10 12.29
N GLU A 154 10.93 -7.80 12.61
CA GLU A 154 10.23 -8.36 13.76
C GLU A 154 10.11 -9.89 13.65
N ARG A 155 9.79 -10.42 12.46
CA ARG A 155 9.73 -11.88 12.22
C ARG A 155 11.10 -12.55 12.28
N ALA A 156 12.13 -11.90 11.75
CA ALA A 156 13.51 -12.36 11.84
C ALA A 156 13.94 -12.50 13.31
N ARG A 157 13.64 -11.46 14.11
CA ARG A 157 13.90 -11.42 15.55
C ARG A 157 13.13 -12.50 16.30
N ALA A 158 11.84 -12.68 16.02
CA ALA A 158 11.03 -13.75 16.63
C ALA A 158 11.57 -15.15 16.30
N THR A 159 12.14 -15.34 15.10
CA THR A 159 12.73 -16.61 14.65
C THR A 159 14.10 -16.86 15.28
N LEU A 160 14.99 -15.87 15.27
CA LEU A 160 16.38 -16.01 15.72
C LEU A 160 16.53 -15.92 17.24
N HIS A 161 15.75 -15.06 17.88
CA HIS A 161 15.91 -14.68 19.30
C HIS A 161 14.65 -14.94 20.12
N ALA A 162 13.98 -16.08 19.91
CA ALA A 162 12.69 -16.42 20.52
C ALA A 162 12.64 -16.19 22.06
N ARG A 163 13.69 -16.57 22.79
CA ARG A 163 13.76 -16.41 24.27
C ARG A 163 13.77 -14.94 24.71
N THR A 164 14.49 -14.11 23.97
CA THR A 164 14.60 -12.67 24.25
C THR A 164 13.34 -11.94 23.79
N TYR A 165 12.77 -12.38 22.66
CA TYR A 165 11.55 -11.84 22.07
C TYR A 165 10.37 -11.86 23.05
N GLU A 166 10.15 -12.97 23.76
CA GLU A 166 9.10 -13.07 24.80
C GLU A 166 9.25 -12.03 25.92
N ARG A 167 10.49 -11.72 26.31
CA ARG A 167 10.78 -10.86 27.47
C ARG A 167 10.72 -9.38 27.14
N GLU A 168 11.18 -9.01 25.95
CA GLU A 168 11.28 -7.61 25.54
C GLU A 168 9.93 -7.01 25.09
N GLY A 169 8.91 -7.86 24.95
CA GLY A 169 7.53 -7.45 24.77
C GLY A 169 7.33 -6.51 23.58
N THR A 170 6.51 -5.47 23.78
CA THR A 170 6.03 -4.62 22.69
C THR A 170 7.00 -3.52 22.21
N ARG A 171 8.21 -3.46 22.78
CA ARG A 171 9.09 -2.29 22.63
C ARG A 171 9.68 -2.12 21.22
N PHE A 172 10.00 -3.22 20.54
CA PHE A 172 10.60 -3.13 19.20
C PHE A 172 9.60 -2.58 18.19
N GLY A 173 8.40 -3.16 18.12
CA GLY A 173 7.36 -2.74 17.18
C GLY A 173 6.95 -1.28 17.37
N THR A 174 6.79 -0.83 18.63
CA THR A 174 6.48 0.57 18.91
C THR A 174 7.61 1.51 18.48
N THR A 175 8.87 1.18 18.82
CA THR A 175 10.04 2.00 18.45
C THR A 175 10.20 2.09 16.94
N ALA A 176 10.12 0.97 16.22
CA ALA A 176 10.20 0.96 14.76
C ALA A 176 9.09 1.79 14.12
N CYS A 177 7.86 1.66 14.61
CA CYS A 177 6.73 2.43 14.11
C CYS A 177 6.93 3.94 14.36
N THR A 178 7.36 4.34 15.57
CA THR A 178 7.65 5.75 15.89
C THR A 178 8.72 6.33 14.96
N ILE A 179 9.80 5.59 14.69
CA ILE A 179 10.85 6.04 13.76
C ILE A 179 10.29 6.23 12.34
N ILE A 180 9.50 5.28 11.85
CA ILE A 180 8.91 5.35 10.50
C ILE A 180 7.95 6.54 10.38
N TRP A 181 7.11 6.79 11.39
CA TRP A 181 6.20 7.94 11.39
C TRP A 181 6.94 9.27 11.53
N ALA A 182 8.06 9.32 12.27
CA ALA A 182 8.92 10.49 12.29
C ALA A 182 9.56 10.77 10.92
N LEU A 183 10.08 9.72 10.25
CA LEU A 183 10.60 9.82 8.88
C LEU A 183 9.51 10.28 7.89
N TYR A 184 8.29 9.74 8.01
CA TYR A 184 7.12 10.18 7.26
C TYR A 184 6.85 11.68 7.45
N ALA A 185 6.84 12.16 8.69
CA ALA A 185 6.55 13.57 8.98
C ALA A 185 7.64 14.48 8.43
N MET A 186 8.91 14.13 8.65
CA MET A 186 10.06 14.88 8.11
C MET A 186 10.04 14.92 6.57
N PHE A 187 9.81 13.78 5.92
CA PHE A 187 9.68 13.71 4.46
C PHE A 187 8.51 14.55 3.95
N SER A 188 7.39 14.56 4.67
CA SER A 188 6.21 15.34 4.30
C SER A 188 6.47 16.84 4.35
N VAL A 189 7.10 17.32 5.43
CA VAL A 189 7.51 18.72 5.57
C VAL A 189 8.51 19.09 4.48
N TRP A 190 9.53 18.25 4.25
CA TRP A 190 10.51 18.48 3.19
C TRP A 190 9.87 18.53 1.79
N MET A 191 8.96 17.61 1.48
CA MET A 191 8.20 17.62 0.22
C MET A 191 7.45 18.93 0.06
N VAL A 192 6.64 19.33 1.05
CA VAL A 192 5.88 20.59 0.99
C VAL A 192 6.80 21.81 0.82
N LEU A 193 7.86 21.93 1.62
CA LEU A 193 8.78 23.07 1.53
C LEU A 193 9.53 23.13 0.18
N SER A 194 9.99 21.98 -0.32
CA SER A 194 10.69 21.91 -1.61
C SER A 194 9.76 22.13 -2.81
N THR A 195 8.48 21.84 -2.65
CA THR A 195 7.41 22.17 -3.61
C THR A 195 7.14 23.67 -3.60
N LEU A 196 6.94 24.28 -2.42
CA LEU A 196 6.65 25.72 -2.28
C LEU A 196 7.82 26.64 -2.66
N ALA A 197 9.05 26.12 -2.67
CA ALA A 197 10.24 26.87 -3.08
C ALA A 197 10.37 27.04 -4.60
N ASP A 198 9.54 26.36 -5.40
CA ASP A 198 9.54 26.46 -6.86
C ASP A 198 8.50 27.50 -7.31
N ASP A 199 8.95 28.54 -8.00
CA ASP A 199 8.12 29.64 -8.52
C ASP A 199 6.94 29.12 -9.39
N ALA A 200 7.07 27.91 -9.95
CA ALA A 200 6.00 27.23 -10.67
C ALA A 200 4.77 26.87 -9.80
N PHE A 201 4.86 27.01 -8.48
CA PHE A 201 3.75 26.82 -7.54
C PHE A 201 3.08 28.13 -7.12
N ASP A 202 3.63 29.29 -7.48
CA ASP A 202 2.90 30.56 -7.34
C ASP A 202 1.79 30.67 -8.38
N GLN A 203 1.91 29.89 -9.45
CA GLN A 203 0.87 29.72 -10.46
C GLN A 203 0.09 28.43 -10.19
N PRO A 204 -1.23 28.46 -10.36
CA PRO A 204 -2.02 27.25 -10.23
C PRO A 204 -1.58 26.19 -11.25
N GLN A 205 -1.76 24.93 -10.88
CA GLN A 205 -1.16 23.81 -11.61
C GLN A 205 -2.17 23.02 -12.43
N LEU A 206 -1.68 22.55 -13.57
CA LEU A 206 -2.38 21.67 -14.51
C LEU A 206 -2.73 20.29 -13.92
N ASN A 207 -1.89 19.81 -13.00
CA ASN A 207 -1.95 18.45 -12.47
C ASN A 207 -1.64 18.47 -10.98
N TYR A 208 -2.14 17.47 -10.26
CA TYR A 208 -1.75 17.22 -8.87
C TYR A 208 -0.33 16.64 -8.84
N THR A 209 0.68 17.50 -9.02
CA THR A 209 2.09 17.14 -8.84
C THR A 209 2.65 17.90 -7.65
N MET A 210 3.46 17.23 -6.85
CA MET A 210 4.35 17.90 -5.90
C MET A 210 5.81 17.81 -6.33
N ILE A 211 6.07 17.25 -7.52
CA ILE A 211 7.41 17.22 -8.07
C ILE A 211 7.76 18.61 -8.60
N SER A 212 8.82 19.17 -8.05
CA SER A 212 9.44 20.43 -8.45
C SER A 212 10.82 20.16 -9.03
N ARG A 213 11.45 21.20 -9.61
CA ARG A 213 12.84 21.10 -10.08
C ARG A 213 13.81 20.78 -8.94
N TYR A 214 13.48 21.19 -7.72
CA TYR A 214 14.33 21.01 -6.54
C TYR A 214 14.24 19.62 -5.91
N ASN A 215 13.10 18.94 -6.00
CA ASN A 215 12.90 17.65 -5.34
C ASN A 215 12.91 16.44 -6.29
N THR A 216 12.81 16.65 -7.60
CA THR A 216 12.72 15.54 -8.59
C THR A 216 13.90 14.56 -8.48
N GLY A 217 15.13 15.06 -8.38
CA GLY A 217 16.32 14.22 -8.27
C GLY A 217 16.32 13.38 -7.00
N THR A 218 15.99 13.99 -5.86
CA THR A 218 15.90 13.30 -4.57
C THR A 218 14.81 12.24 -4.57
N VAL A 219 13.63 12.50 -5.18
CA VAL A 219 12.55 11.51 -5.30
C VAL A 219 12.97 10.32 -6.17
N ILE A 220 13.73 10.55 -7.25
CA ILE A 220 14.26 9.48 -8.10
C ILE A 220 15.24 8.61 -7.30
N ILE A 221 16.20 9.22 -6.61
CA ILE A 221 17.17 8.50 -5.76
C ILE A 221 16.44 7.70 -4.68
N LEU A 222 15.46 8.31 -4.02
CA LEU A 222 14.66 7.68 -2.99
C LEU A 222 13.92 6.45 -3.52
N ASN A 223 13.35 6.50 -4.72
CA ASN A 223 12.72 5.33 -5.35
C ASN A 223 13.70 4.17 -5.53
N TYR A 224 14.95 4.44 -5.95
CA TYR A 224 15.97 3.38 -6.09
C TYR A 224 16.42 2.83 -4.75
N VAL A 225 16.58 3.68 -3.72
CA VAL A 225 16.90 3.23 -2.36
C VAL A 225 15.79 2.34 -1.82
N LEU A 226 14.52 2.75 -1.97
CA LEU A 226 13.37 1.97 -1.56
C LEU A 226 13.24 0.66 -2.34
N LEU A 227 13.58 0.66 -3.63
CA LEU A 227 13.63 -0.56 -4.43
C LEU A 227 14.65 -1.55 -3.83
N GLY A 228 15.83 -1.06 -3.45
CA GLY A 228 16.83 -1.86 -2.71
C GLY A 228 16.28 -2.42 -1.40
N VAL A 229 15.55 -1.61 -0.62
CA VAL A 229 14.90 -2.06 0.63
C VAL A 229 13.87 -3.15 0.38
N VAL A 230 13.03 -3.02 -0.66
CA VAL A 230 12.01 -4.03 -1.01
C VAL A 230 12.68 -5.34 -1.42
N ILE A 231 13.70 -5.29 -2.26
CA ILE A 231 14.46 -6.48 -2.69
C ILE A 231 15.12 -7.16 -1.49
N LEU A 232 15.78 -6.38 -0.62
CA LEU A 232 16.39 -6.90 0.60
C LEU A 232 15.37 -7.56 1.53
N THR A 233 14.18 -6.95 1.67
CA THR A 233 13.08 -7.48 2.49
C THR A 233 12.65 -8.85 1.98
N ALA A 234 12.43 -8.99 0.66
CA ALA A 234 12.05 -10.26 0.05
C ALA A 234 13.11 -11.35 0.25
N PHE A 235 14.40 -11.02 0.09
CA PHE A 235 15.49 -11.98 0.35
C PHE A 235 15.56 -12.41 1.80
N ALA A 236 15.37 -11.48 2.74
CA ALA A 236 15.36 -11.78 4.16
C ALA A 236 14.18 -12.69 4.55
N ASP A 237 12.98 -12.44 4.02
CA ASP A 237 11.82 -13.30 4.24
C ASP A 237 12.03 -14.74 3.71
N MET A 238 12.64 -14.87 2.52
CA MET A 238 13.05 -16.18 2.00
C MET A 238 14.08 -16.87 2.89
N ALA A 239 15.05 -16.13 3.43
CA ALA A 239 16.05 -16.67 4.35
C ALA A 239 15.43 -17.14 5.68
N ILE A 240 14.48 -16.38 6.24
CA ILE A 240 13.72 -16.75 7.44
C ILE A 240 12.94 -18.04 7.19
N MET A 241 12.28 -18.17 6.04
CA MET A 241 11.59 -19.40 5.65
C MET A 241 12.53 -20.59 5.61
N TRP A 242 13.67 -20.44 4.96
CA TRP A 242 14.64 -21.53 4.85
C TRP A 242 15.17 -21.96 6.22
N GLN A 243 15.44 -21.01 7.12
CA GLN A 243 15.85 -21.30 8.49
C GLN A 243 14.76 -22.04 9.27
N ASN A 244 13.50 -21.59 9.18
CA ASN A 244 12.38 -22.23 9.84
C ASN A 244 12.15 -23.67 9.33
N ALA A 245 12.23 -23.89 8.02
CA ALA A 245 12.15 -25.22 7.41
C ALA A 245 13.30 -26.14 7.90
N LYS A 246 14.52 -25.59 8.04
CA LYS A 246 15.67 -26.34 8.58
C LYS A 246 15.46 -26.73 10.04
N MET A 247 14.94 -25.83 10.89
CA MET A 247 14.62 -26.13 12.28
C MET A 247 13.52 -27.20 12.40
N TYR A 248 12.51 -27.13 11.54
CA TYR A 248 11.44 -28.13 11.49
C TYR A 248 11.97 -29.53 11.11
N LYS A 249 12.78 -29.63 10.05
CA LYS A 249 13.40 -30.91 9.63
C LYS A 249 14.25 -31.54 10.73
N LYS A 250 15.06 -30.74 11.44
CA LYS A 250 15.86 -31.21 12.58
C LYS A 250 15.00 -31.83 13.66
N ARG A 251 13.87 -31.20 14.03
CA ARG A 251 12.95 -31.73 15.06
C ARG A 251 12.29 -33.04 14.64
N LYS A 252 11.83 -33.15 13.39
CA LYS A 252 11.18 -34.39 12.91
C LYS A 252 12.10 -35.60 13.04
N LYS A 253 13.42 -35.41 12.87
CA LYS A 253 14.42 -36.46 13.05
C LYS A 253 14.55 -36.93 14.51
N PHE A 254 14.33 -36.05 15.50
CA PHE A 254 14.37 -36.42 16.92
C PHE A 254 13.11 -37.14 17.42
N VAL A 255 11.95 -36.91 16.80
CA VAL A 255 10.67 -37.48 17.26
C VAL A 255 10.45 -38.91 16.74
N ILE A 256 11.12 -39.31 15.66
CA ILE A 256 11.04 -40.69 15.15
C ILE A 256 12.10 -41.49 15.90
N PRO A 257 11.74 -42.30 16.92
CA PRO A 257 12.70 -43.17 17.58
C PRO A 257 13.28 -44.09 16.51
N SER A 258 14.60 -44.02 16.32
CA SER A 258 15.29 -44.99 15.48
C SER A 258 15.12 -46.34 16.18
N ASN A 259 14.37 -47.25 15.57
CA ASN A 259 14.04 -48.58 16.10
C ASN A 259 15.25 -49.54 16.09
N ASN A 260 16.45 -49.01 16.24
CA ASN A 260 17.68 -49.76 16.32
C ASN A 260 18.12 -49.72 17.78
N ASN A 261 18.29 -50.90 18.38
CA ASN A 261 18.59 -51.18 19.79
C ASN A 261 19.92 -50.59 20.32
N SER A 262 20.39 -49.45 19.82
CA SER A 262 21.52 -48.73 20.41
C SER A 262 21.05 -48.03 21.69
N LEU A 263 21.34 -48.71 22.80
CA LEU A 263 21.36 -48.26 24.18
C LEU A 263 22.32 -47.06 24.35
N ALA A 264 22.00 -45.92 23.73
CA ALA A 264 22.87 -44.74 23.67
C ALA A 264 22.31 -43.60 24.52
N ASP A 265 22.85 -43.53 25.74
CA ASP A 265 23.21 -42.35 26.52
C ASP A 265 22.18 -41.21 26.65
N ASP A 266 21.48 -41.26 27.79
CA ASP A 266 20.28 -40.51 28.21
C ASP A 266 20.54 -39.04 28.61
N SER A 267 21.69 -38.45 28.26
CA SER A 267 22.13 -37.18 28.87
C SER A 267 21.84 -35.91 28.05
N ASP A 268 21.41 -36.01 26.78
CA ASP A 268 21.09 -34.83 25.94
C ASP A 268 19.59 -34.69 25.62
N HIS A 269 18.73 -35.47 26.29
CA HIS A 269 17.26 -35.37 26.20
C HIS A 269 16.67 -34.14 26.89
N SER A 270 17.50 -33.34 27.59
CA SER A 270 17.02 -32.16 28.29
C SER A 270 16.86 -30.96 27.34
N GLN A 271 15.63 -30.77 26.87
CA GLN A 271 14.90 -29.50 26.73
C GLN A 271 13.99 -29.49 25.51
N TYR A 272 13.19 -30.55 25.33
CA TYR A 272 11.92 -30.35 24.65
C TYR A 272 11.06 -29.41 25.53
N SER A 273 10.88 -28.16 25.09
CA SER A 273 9.93 -27.25 25.73
C SER A 273 8.67 -27.16 24.87
N LEU A 274 7.52 -27.42 25.49
CA LEU A 274 6.21 -27.28 24.87
C LEU A 274 6.01 -25.86 24.31
N SER A 275 6.46 -24.85 25.05
CA SER A 275 6.42 -23.44 24.63
C SER A 275 7.16 -23.20 23.31
N ARG A 276 8.36 -23.76 23.12
CA ARG A 276 9.16 -23.59 21.91
C ARG A 276 8.58 -24.38 20.73
N ALA A 277 7.85 -25.46 20.99
CA ALA A 277 7.09 -26.15 19.95
C ALA A 277 5.88 -25.33 19.50
N TYR A 278 5.13 -24.77 20.45
CA TYR A 278 4.00 -23.88 20.17
C TYR A 278 4.43 -22.65 19.36
N GLN A 279 5.50 -21.97 19.77
CA GLN A 279 6.01 -20.79 19.06
C GLN A 279 6.51 -21.07 17.65
N LEU A 280 7.27 -22.16 17.47
CA LEU A 280 7.74 -22.52 16.13
C LEU A 280 6.56 -22.82 15.20
N ASN A 281 5.52 -23.46 15.75
CA ASN A 281 4.29 -23.76 15.04
C ASN A 281 3.53 -22.48 14.66
N GLU A 282 3.37 -21.55 15.60
CA GLU A 282 2.75 -20.24 15.36
C GLU A 282 3.54 -19.43 14.31
N ASN A 283 4.86 -19.36 14.45
CA ASN A 283 5.74 -18.66 13.51
C ASN A 283 5.63 -19.25 12.10
N MET A 284 5.62 -20.58 11.95
CA MET A 284 5.46 -21.25 10.65
C MET A 284 4.11 -20.96 10.00
N VAL A 285 3.01 -21.03 10.76
CA VAL A 285 1.66 -20.71 10.26
C VAL A 285 1.60 -19.24 9.83
N SER A 286 2.16 -18.34 10.63
CA SER A 286 2.25 -16.92 10.28
C SER A 286 3.06 -16.70 8.99
N LEU A 287 4.17 -17.43 8.83
CA LEU A 287 5.03 -17.31 7.67
C LEU A 287 4.36 -17.82 6.40
N GLN A 288 3.61 -18.94 6.46
CA GLN A 288 2.85 -19.44 5.32
C GLN A 288 1.79 -18.44 4.85
N LEU A 289 1.21 -17.67 5.76
CA LEU A 289 0.27 -16.61 5.43
C LEU A 289 0.95 -15.39 4.82
N PHE A 290 2.00 -14.87 5.47
CA PHE A 290 2.59 -13.59 5.10
C PHE A 290 3.56 -13.70 3.93
N LEU A 291 4.30 -14.80 3.76
CA LEU A 291 5.33 -14.91 2.72
C LEU A 291 4.78 -14.74 1.29
N PRO A 292 3.69 -15.40 0.86
CA PRO A 292 3.14 -15.17 -0.48
C PRO A 292 2.68 -13.73 -0.68
N LEU A 293 2.20 -13.11 0.40
CA LEU A 293 1.75 -11.71 0.42
C LEU A 293 2.92 -10.75 0.23
N ASP A 294 4.01 -10.98 0.97
CA ASP A 294 5.21 -10.15 0.94
C ASP A 294 5.97 -10.33 -0.37
N LEU A 295 5.95 -11.53 -0.97
CA LEU A 295 6.50 -11.76 -2.30
C LEU A 295 5.68 -11.03 -3.38
N ALA A 296 4.34 -11.11 -3.30
CA ALA A 296 3.46 -10.36 -4.21
C ALA A 296 3.66 -8.85 -4.05
N PHE A 297 3.84 -8.38 -2.81
CA PHE A 297 4.22 -7.00 -2.49
C PHE A 297 5.55 -6.64 -3.14
N ALA A 298 6.58 -7.44 -2.92
CA ALA A 298 7.91 -7.17 -3.44
C ALA A 298 7.92 -7.05 -4.96
N VAL A 299 7.20 -7.93 -5.67
CA VAL A 299 7.07 -7.86 -7.13
C VAL A 299 6.32 -6.61 -7.57
N ALA A 300 5.10 -6.39 -7.07
CA ALA A 300 4.26 -5.28 -7.50
C ALA A 300 4.89 -3.92 -7.17
N PHE A 301 5.46 -3.79 -5.97
CA PHE A 301 6.07 -2.54 -5.52
C PHE A 301 7.42 -2.28 -6.18
N SER A 302 8.20 -3.31 -6.49
CA SER A 302 9.43 -3.15 -7.28
C SER A 302 9.14 -2.65 -8.68
N LEU A 303 8.11 -3.19 -9.35
CA LEU A 303 7.65 -2.70 -10.65
C LEU A 303 7.20 -1.24 -10.55
N TYR A 304 6.37 -0.92 -9.55
CA TYR A 304 5.93 0.45 -9.31
C TYR A 304 7.12 1.41 -9.14
N LEU A 305 8.06 1.11 -8.23
CA LEU A 305 9.22 1.97 -7.96
C LEU A 305 10.14 2.11 -9.16
N PHE A 306 10.40 1.01 -9.88
CA PHE A 306 11.22 1.01 -11.09
C PHE A 306 10.61 1.89 -12.18
N PHE A 307 9.34 1.65 -12.55
CA PHE A 307 8.67 2.47 -13.57
C PHE A 307 8.48 3.91 -13.12
N SER A 308 8.23 4.15 -11.83
CA SER A 308 8.11 5.49 -11.25
C SER A 308 9.43 6.26 -11.38
N ALA A 309 10.58 5.63 -11.11
CA ALA A 309 11.88 6.24 -11.33
C ALA A 309 12.18 6.41 -12.84
N PHE A 310 11.99 5.36 -13.64
CA PHE A 310 12.24 5.35 -15.08
C PHE A 310 11.47 6.45 -15.82
N LEU A 311 10.14 6.53 -15.62
CA LEU A 311 9.30 7.54 -16.27
C LEU A 311 9.77 8.96 -15.95
N ARG A 312 10.21 9.23 -14.71
CA ARG A 312 10.75 10.54 -14.35
C ARG A 312 12.07 10.85 -15.03
N THR A 313 12.97 9.87 -15.16
CA THR A 313 14.23 10.06 -15.90
C THR A 313 14.02 10.31 -17.39
N GLN A 314 12.95 9.73 -17.96
CA GLN A 314 12.62 9.85 -19.39
C GLN A 314 11.58 10.94 -19.68
N TYR A 315 11.27 11.83 -18.73
CA TYR A 315 10.23 12.84 -18.85
C TYR A 315 10.36 13.67 -20.14
N ASN A 316 11.58 14.15 -20.45
CA ASN A 316 11.85 14.97 -21.63
C ASN A 316 11.67 14.21 -22.95
N GLN A 317 11.84 12.88 -22.96
CA GLN A 317 11.71 12.07 -24.18
C GLN A 317 10.27 11.59 -24.40
N ILE A 318 9.56 11.27 -23.32
CA ILE A 318 8.19 10.75 -23.38
C ILE A 318 7.17 11.88 -23.64
N GLY A 319 7.46 13.10 -23.16
CA GLY A 319 6.60 14.26 -23.37
C GLY A 319 5.19 14.05 -22.79
N MET A 320 4.17 14.27 -23.62
CA MET A 320 2.76 14.22 -23.20
C MET A 320 2.28 12.84 -22.71
N LEU A 321 2.92 11.76 -23.15
CA LEU A 321 2.57 10.40 -22.70
C LEU A 321 2.99 10.10 -21.26
N PHE A 322 3.79 10.97 -20.65
CA PHE A 322 4.32 10.76 -19.30
C PHE A 322 3.19 10.61 -18.27
N LEU A 323 2.19 11.50 -18.31
CA LEU A 323 1.12 11.53 -17.34
C LEU A 323 0.25 10.26 -17.37
N PRO A 324 -0.32 9.81 -18.51
CA PRO A 324 -1.14 8.61 -18.54
C PRO A 324 -0.34 7.36 -18.17
N LEU A 325 0.93 7.24 -18.58
CA LEU A 325 1.80 6.13 -18.18
C LEU A 325 2.07 6.13 -16.67
N TYR A 326 2.25 7.32 -16.09
CA TYR A 326 2.48 7.46 -14.66
C TYR A 326 1.21 7.19 -13.85
N GLU A 327 0.04 7.65 -14.30
CA GLU A 327 -1.26 7.31 -13.71
C GLU A 327 -1.52 5.80 -13.79
N LEU A 328 -1.24 5.16 -14.94
CA LEU A 328 -1.33 3.72 -15.10
C LEU A 328 -0.40 2.97 -14.14
N ASN A 329 0.85 3.43 -14.00
CA ASN A 329 1.80 2.85 -13.04
C ASN A 329 1.28 2.98 -11.60
N THR A 330 0.62 4.08 -11.24
CA THR A 330 0.03 4.23 -9.90
C THR A 330 -1.11 3.25 -9.63
N CYS A 331 -1.79 2.71 -10.65
CA CYS A 331 -2.81 1.68 -10.47
C CYS A 331 -2.27 0.33 -9.96
N LEU A 332 -0.96 0.07 -10.09
CA LEU A 332 -0.35 -1.16 -9.58
C LEU A 332 -0.49 -1.28 -8.06
N LEU A 333 -0.42 -0.16 -7.34
CA LEU A 333 -0.51 -0.13 -5.88
C LEU A 333 -1.88 -0.54 -5.34
N PRO A 334 -3.00 0.13 -5.68
CA PRO A 334 -4.32 -0.25 -5.19
C PRO A 334 -4.74 -1.63 -5.71
N LEU A 335 -4.28 -2.04 -6.91
CA LEU A 335 -4.50 -3.39 -7.42
C LEU A 335 -3.85 -4.45 -6.53
N HIS A 336 -2.57 -4.25 -6.16
CA HIS A 336 -1.87 -5.13 -5.23
C HIS A 336 -2.53 -5.13 -3.85
N THR A 337 -2.92 -3.97 -3.33
CA THR A 337 -3.65 -3.86 -2.04
C THR A 337 -4.98 -4.62 -2.08
N LEU A 338 -5.75 -4.50 -3.16
CA LEU A 338 -7.01 -5.22 -3.32
C LEU A 338 -6.79 -6.73 -3.32
N LEU A 339 -5.84 -7.22 -4.11
CA LEU A 339 -5.51 -8.64 -4.18
C LEU A 339 -5.08 -9.18 -2.80
N THR A 340 -4.22 -8.42 -2.11
CA THR A 340 -3.76 -8.72 -0.75
C THR A 340 -4.92 -8.83 0.23
N LEU A 341 -5.84 -7.86 0.22
CA LEU A 341 -7.02 -7.88 1.08
C LEU A 341 -7.93 -9.07 0.76
N LEU A 342 -8.14 -9.40 -0.51
CA LEU A 342 -8.96 -10.55 -0.92
C LEU A 342 -8.36 -11.88 -0.46
N VAL A 343 -7.04 -12.07 -0.62
CA VAL A 343 -6.32 -13.25 -0.13
C VAL A 343 -6.45 -13.36 1.39
N TYR A 344 -6.26 -12.25 2.10
CA TYR A 344 -6.37 -12.22 3.57
C TYR A 344 -7.79 -12.49 4.05
N LEU A 345 -8.81 -11.90 3.44
CA LEU A 345 -10.22 -12.17 3.73
C LEU A 345 -10.58 -13.64 3.52
N ARG A 346 -10.10 -14.24 2.42
CA ARG A 346 -10.29 -15.67 2.16
C ARG A 346 -9.65 -16.52 3.24
N PHE A 347 -8.42 -16.19 3.63
CA PHE A 347 -7.70 -16.90 4.69
C PHE A 347 -8.40 -16.80 6.05
N VAL A 348 -8.77 -15.59 6.48
CA VAL A 348 -9.49 -15.37 7.75
C VAL A 348 -10.81 -16.12 7.76
N ARG A 349 -11.53 -16.13 6.64
CA ARG A 349 -12.77 -16.89 6.50
C ARG A 349 -12.52 -18.39 6.65
N GLN A 350 -11.50 -18.93 5.99
CA GLN A 350 -11.14 -20.35 6.09
C GLN A 350 -10.81 -20.73 7.54
N GLN A 351 -9.92 -19.96 8.19
CA GLN A 351 -9.56 -20.16 9.59
C GLN A 351 -10.77 -20.10 10.54
N SER A 352 -11.73 -19.22 10.27
CA SER A 352 -12.95 -19.13 11.07
C SER A 352 -13.86 -20.36 10.94
N ILE A 353 -13.89 -20.99 9.76
CA ILE A 353 -14.65 -22.22 9.50
C ILE A 353 -13.97 -23.40 10.21
N ASP A 354 -12.65 -23.50 10.07
CA ASP A 354 -11.86 -24.57 10.67
C ASP A 354 -11.96 -24.55 12.21
N ARG A 355 -11.90 -23.37 12.82
CA ARG A 355 -12.10 -23.20 14.27
C ARG A 355 -13.50 -23.60 14.72
N LYS A 356 -14.53 -23.28 13.95
CA LYS A 356 -15.91 -23.68 14.27
C LYS A 356 -16.06 -25.19 14.18
N ALA A 357 -15.58 -25.80 13.10
CA ALA A 357 -15.61 -27.25 12.93
C ALA A 357 -14.88 -27.95 14.09
N TRP A 358 -13.73 -27.43 14.50
CA TRP A 358 -13.01 -27.94 15.67
C TRP A 358 -13.79 -27.76 16.97
N SER A 359 -14.36 -26.58 17.22
CA SER A 359 -15.15 -26.33 18.44
C SER A 359 -16.36 -27.26 18.56
N THR A 360 -17.06 -27.52 17.46
CA THR A 360 -18.17 -28.46 17.39
C THR A 360 -17.70 -29.89 17.65
N ALA A 361 -16.57 -30.29 17.07
CA ALA A 361 -15.98 -31.60 17.34
C ALA A 361 -15.59 -31.75 18.82
N THR A 362 -14.98 -30.74 19.45
CA THR A 362 -14.62 -30.81 20.87
C THR A 362 -15.82 -30.80 21.82
N ALA A 363 -16.94 -30.17 21.44
CA ALA A 363 -18.16 -30.11 22.25
C ALA A 363 -18.87 -31.48 22.40
N CYS A 364 -18.54 -32.48 21.56
CA CYS A 364 -19.16 -33.81 21.58
C CYS A 364 -18.70 -34.74 22.73
N ASN A 365 -18.21 -34.22 23.88
CA ASN A 365 -17.71 -35.03 25.00
C ASN A 365 -16.71 -36.13 24.59
N LEU A 366 -15.87 -35.84 23.60
CA LEU A 366 -14.78 -36.75 23.25
C LEU A 366 -13.77 -36.80 24.39
N SER A 367 -13.25 -38.00 24.67
CA SER A 367 -12.20 -38.17 25.67
C SER A 367 -11.00 -37.28 25.34
N VAL A 368 -10.28 -36.82 26.37
CA VAL A 368 -9.12 -35.92 26.24
C VAL A 368 -8.09 -36.46 25.24
N GLU A 369 -7.90 -37.78 25.19
CA GLU A 369 -6.99 -38.44 24.25
C GLU A 369 -7.43 -38.29 22.80
N VAL A 370 -8.74 -38.37 22.52
CA VAL A 370 -9.29 -38.17 21.18
C VAL A 370 -9.29 -36.68 20.80
N GLN A 371 -9.54 -35.78 21.75
CA GLN A 371 -9.38 -34.35 21.50
C GLN A 371 -7.93 -33.99 21.15
N ARG A 372 -6.95 -34.58 21.85
CA ARG A 372 -5.53 -34.42 21.56
C ARG A 372 -5.16 -34.97 20.19
N SER A 373 -5.65 -36.17 19.84
CA SER A 373 -5.36 -36.79 18.54
C SER A 373 -5.99 -36.02 17.38
N LEU A 374 -7.24 -35.54 17.53
CA LEU A 374 -7.92 -34.68 16.57
C LEU A 374 -7.24 -33.32 16.44
N TYR A 375 -6.79 -32.71 17.54
CA TYR A 375 -6.01 -31.48 17.49
C TYR A 375 -4.68 -31.69 16.73
N MET A 376 -3.98 -32.80 16.98
CA MET A 376 -2.75 -33.14 16.26
C MET A 376 -3.00 -33.50 14.79
N GLN A 377 -4.13 -34.12 14.45
CA GLN A 377 -4.53 -34.37 13.05
C GLN A 377 -4.91 -33.09 12.33
N HIS A 378 -5.64 -32.18 12.99
CA HIS A 378 -5.99 -30.88 12.44
C HIS A 378 -4.73 -30.04 12.20
N LEU A 379 -3.81 -30.04 13.15
CA LEU A 379 -2.47 -29.50 12.96
C LEU A 379 -1.78 -30.20 11.78
N LYS A 380 -1.80 -31.52 11.61
CA LYS A 380 -1.20 -32.13 10.41
C LYS A 380 -1.88 -31.71 9.10
N ALA A 381 -3.21 -31.56 9.08
CA ALA A 381 -3.99 -31.23 7.90
C ALA A 381 -3.75 -29.79 7.43
N GLN A 382 -3.65 -28.83 8.36
CA GLN A 382 -3.27 -27.44 8.07
C GLN A 382 -1.90 -27.32 7.38
N TRP A 383 -1.08 -28.38 7.42
CA TRP A 383 0.30 -28.37 6.96
C TRP A 383 0.52 -29.24 5.72
N ALA A 384 -0.50 -29.97 5.27
CA ALA A 384 -0.47 -30.77 4.05
C ALA A 384 -0.96 -30.00 2.81
N SER A 385 -1.64 -28.87 3.03
CA SER A 385 -2.02 -27.87 2.02
C SER A 385 -0.96 -26.79 1.90
#